data_AF-A0A3A9YXZ4-F1
#
_entry.id   AF-A0A3A9YXZ4-F1
#
_cell.length_a   1.000
_cell.length_b   1.000
_cell.length_c   1.000
_cell.angle_alpha   90.00
_cell.angle_beta   90.00
_cell.angle_gamma   90.00
#
_symmetry.space_group_name_H-M   'P 1'
#
loop_
_entity.id
_entity.type
_entity.pdbx_description
1 polymer ?
#
loop_
_entity_poly.entity_id
_entity_poly.type
_entity_poly.pdbx_seq_one_letter_code
_entity_poly.pdbx_strand_id
1 'polypeptide(L)' 'MAGRVPGQYGSAMRYEARHSADRGWYVVSDEGHLAHVPDPDPGSHHPRAALFEREEDAVRCAQELTRLGALS' A
#
# COMPACT_ATOMS: atom_id res chain seq x y z
N MET A 1 -6.96 -30.90 -25.04
CA MET A 1 -5.59 -30.49 -24.67
C MET A 1 -5.72 -29.37 -23.66
N ALA A 2 -5.10 -29.57 -22.50
CA ALA A 2 -5.24 -28.74 -21.32
C ALA A 2 -4.41 -27.46 -21.47
N GLY A 3 -5.05 -26.32 -21.27
CA GLY A 3 -4.40 -25.03 -21.01
C GLY A 3 -4.85 -24.53 -19.63
N ARG A 4 -4.68 -25.35 -18.59
CA ARG A 4 -4.84 -24.90 -17.21
C ARG A 4 -3.69 -23.94 -16.94
N VAL A 5 -3.99 -22.64 -16.87
CA VAL A 5 -3.07 -21.63 -16.35
C VAL A 5 -2.62 -22.06 -14.94
N PRO A 6 -1.33 -22.33 -14.71
CA PRO A 6 -0.86 -22.74 -13.40
C PRO A 6 -0.80 -21.51 -12.49
N GLY A 7 -1.51 -21.58 -11.37
CA GLY A 7 -1.22 -20.84 -10.14
C GLY A 7 -1.11 -19.31 -10.23
N GLN A 8 -2.23 -18.61 -10.08
CA GLN A 8 -2.21 -17.38 -9.29
C GLN A 8 -2.37 -17.77 -7.82
N TYR A 9 -1.35 -18.40 -7.24
CA TYR A 9 -1.26 -18.61 -5.80
C TYR A 9 -0.46 -17.44 -5.22
N GLY A 10 -1.12 -16.67 -4.36
CA GLY A 10 -0.58 -15.48 -3.72
C GLY A 10 -0.91 -14.22 -4.53
N SER A 11 -2.05 -13.58 -4.24
CA SER A 11 -2.20 -12.16 -4.57
C SER A 11 -1.12 -11.42 -3.79
N ALA A 12 0.05 -11.21 -4.40
CA ALA A 12 1.06 -10.33 -3.84
C ALA A 12 0.35 -9.00 -3.54
N MET A 13 0.25 -8.65 -2.26
CA MET A 13 -0.57 -7.53 -1.81
C MET A 13 -0.11 -6.26 -2.53
N ARG A 14 -0.94 -5.74 -3.45
CA ARG A 14 -0.59 -4.56 -4.26
C ARG A 14 -1.11 -3.32 -3.58
N TYR A 15 -0.32 -2.26 -3.64
CA TYR A 15 -0.68 -0.96 -3.13
C TYR A 15 -0.69 0.08 -4.25
N GLU A 16 -1.65 0.98 -4.20
CA GLU A 16 -1.86 2.07 -5.14
C GLU A 16 -1.86 3.40 -4.41
N ALA A 17 -1.16 4.39 -4.98
CA ALA A 17 -1.26 5.78 -4.54
C ALA A 17 -2.54 6.40 -5.13
N ARG A 18 -3.35 7.02 -4.28
CA ARG A 18 -4.56 7.76 -4.66
C ARG A 18 -4.48 9.17 -4.10
N HIS A 19 -5.10 10.11 -4.81
CA HIS A 19 -5.19 11.49 -4.39
C HIS A 19 -6.58 11.81 -3.85
N SER A 20 -6.64 12.56 -2.75
CA SER A 20 -7.85 13.17 -2.20
C SER A 20 -7.65 14.67 -2.09
N ALA A 21 -8.60 15.44 -2.60
CA ALA A 21 -8.55 16.90 -2.52
C ALA A 21 -8.55 17.42 -1.07
N ASP A 22 -9.16 16.68 -0.14
CA ASP A 22 -9.27 17.07 1.28
C ASP A 22 -8.08 16.62 2.14
N ARG A 23 -7.36 15.57 1.72
CA ARG A 23 -6.36 14.89 2.58
C ARG A 23 -4.98 14.70 1.94
N GLY A 24 -4.82 15.05 0.67
CA GLY A 24 -3.60 14.81 -0.09
C GLY A 24 -3.51 13.40 -0.66
N TRP A 25 -2.29 12.94 -0.91
CA TRP A 25 -2.01 11.61 -1.44
C TRP A 25 -2.02 10.55 -0.33
N TYR A 26 -2.54 9.38 -0.62
CA TYR A 26 -2.65 8.28 0.32
C TYR A 26 -2.46 6.95 -0.39
N VAL A 27 -2.09 5.92 0.35
CA VAL A 27 -1.82 4.60 -0.22
C VAL A 27 -2.88 3.60 0.24
N VAL A 28 -3.44 2.84 -0.70
CA VAL A 28 -4.45 1.79 -0.44
C VAL A 28 -4.00 0.47 -1.03
N SER A 29 -4.36 -0.65 -0.42
CA SER A 29 -4.20 -1.97 -1.01
C SER A 29 -5.25 -2.23 -2.10
N ASP A 30 -5.05 -3.29 -2.90
CA ASP A 30 -6.03 -3.73 -3.89
C ASP A 30 -7.37 -4.18 -3.28
N GLU A 31 -7.34 -4.59 -2.01
CA GLU A 31 -8.54 -4.87 -1.20
C GLU A 31 -9.27 -3.61 -0.70
N GLY A 32 -8.69 -2.42 -0.93
CA GLY A 32 -9.24 -1.15 -0.48
C GLY A 32 -8.89 -0.78 0.96
N HIS A 33 -7.94 -1.46 1.58
CA HIS A 33 -7.46 -1.12 2.92
C HIS A 33 -6.44 0.02 2.85
N LEU A 34 -6.59 1.04 3.69
CA LEU A 34 -5.59 2.10 3.82
C LEU A 34 -4.29 1.52 4.38
N ALA A 35 -3.17 1.86 3.74
CA ALA A 35 -1.86 1.58 4.27
C ALA A 35 -1.66 2.39 5.55
N HIS A 36 -1.28 1.71 6.62
CA HIS A 36 -0.91 2.35 7.86
C HIS A 36 0.60 2.32 8.05
N VAL A 37 1.15 3.47 8.42
CA VAL A 37 2.54 3.61 8.85
C VAL A 37 2.59 3.75 10.37
N PRO A 38 3.66 3.25 11.02
CA PRO A 38 3.88 3.53 12.43
C PRO A 38 3.95 5.05 12.64
N ASP A 39 3.36 5.51 13.74
CA ASP A 39 3.47 6.91 14.11
C ASP A 39 4.95 7.23 14.44
N PRO A 40 5.48 8.38 13.98
CA PRO A 40 6.85 8.76 14.31
C PRO A 40 7.04 9.08 15.79
N ASP A 41 5.96 9.32 16.55
CA ASP A 41 6.04 9.54 17.98
C ASP A 41 6.31 8.22 18.72
N PRO A 42 7.43 8.12 19.46
CA PRO A 42 7.84 6.88 20.12
C PRO A 42 6.92 6.47 21.29
N GLY A 43 5.93 7.29 21.67
CA GLY A 43 4.91 6.95 22.67
C GLY A 43 3.56 6.57 22.08
N SER A 44 3.36 6.75 20.77
CA SER A 44 2.07 6.52 20.12
C SER A 44 2.07 5.19 19.36
N HIS A 45 1.41 4.18 19.94
CA HIS A 45 1.19 2.88 19.29
C HIS A 45 0.04 2.90 18.28
N HIS A 46 -0.48 4.08 17.93
CA HIS A 46 -1.61 4.19 17.03
C HIS A 46 -1.11 4.28 15.58
N PRO A 47 -1.31 3.24 14.76
CA PRO A 47 -0.94 3.28 13.36
C PRO A 47 -1.73 4.39 12.65
N ARG A 48 -1.03 5.23 11.90
CA ARG A 48 -1.62 6.34 11.15
C ARG A 48 -1.74 5.98 9.67
N ALA A 49 -2.79 6.45 9.01
CA ALA A 49 -2.89 6.35 7.56
C ALA A 49 -1.68 7.03 6.89
N ALA A 50 -1.07 6.35 5.92
CA ALA A 50 0.06 6.86 5.15
C ALA A 50 -0.43 7.98 4.22
N LEU A 51 -0.35 9.22 4.70
CA LEU A 51 -0.72 10.44 3.98
C LEU A 51 0.55 11.18 3.54
N PHE A 52 0.55 11.67 2.32
CA PHE A 52 1.66 12.35 1.67
C PHE A 52 1.15 13.62 0.98
N GLU A 53 1.94 14.69 1.04
CA GLU A 53 1.61 15.93 0.31
C GLU A 53 1.97 15.82 -1.18
N ARG A 54 2.92 14.95 -1.52
CA ARG A 54 3.44 14.77 -2.87
C ARG A 54 3.09 13.40 -3.42
N GLU A 55 2.74 13.37 -4.70
CA GLU A 55 2.47 12.14 -5.45
C GLU A 55 3.67 11.19 -5.44
N GLU A 56 4.87 11.75 -5.66
CA GLU A 56 6.12 10.99 -5.75
C GLU A 56 6.38 10.15 -4.49
N ASP A 57 6.13 10.72 -3.31
CA ASP A 57 6.33 10.05 -2.03
C ASP A 57 5.29 8.93 -1.82
N ALA A 58 4.03 9.19 -2.18
CA ALA A 58 2.96 8.19 -2.12
C ALA A 58 3.21 7.02 -3.07
N VAL A 59 3.64 7.30 -4.31
CA VAL A 59 3.98 6.28 -5.31
C VAL A 59 5.16 5.45 -4.85
N ARG A 60 6.23 6.08 -4.33
CA ARG A 60 7.39 5.37 -3.81
C ARG A 60 7.02 4.47 -2.63
N CYS A 61 6.15 4.95 -1.73
CA CYS A 61 5.66 4.15 -0.61
C CYS A 61 4.79 2.97 -1.09
N ALA A 62 3.87 3.20 -2.03
CA ALA A 62 3.04 2.14 -2.62
C ALA A 62 3.89 1.06 -3.31
N GLN A 63 4.93 1.44 -4.04
CA GLN A 63 5.87 0.49 -4.65
C GLN A 63 6.63 -0.33 -3.61
N GLU A 64 7.10 0.31 -2.54
CA GLU A 64 7.84 -0.39 -1.48
C GLU A 64 6.93 -1.32 -0.68
N LEU A 65 5.71 -0.89 -0.33
CA LEU A 65 4.72 -1.74 0.33
C LEU A 65 4.31 -2.92 -0.55
N THR A 66 4.17 -2.70 -1.86
CA THR A 66 3.90 -3.78 -2.82
C THR A 66 5.07 -4.76 -2.88
N ARG A 67 6.32 -4.29 -2.83
CA ARG A 67 7.51 -5.16 -2.76
C ARG A 67 7.56 -5.96 -1.47
N LEU A 68 7.29 -5.33 -0.33
CA LEU A 68 7.26 -5.99 0.98
C LEU A 68 6.14 -7.03 1.06
N GLY A 69 4.95 -6.69 0.54
CA GLY A 69 3.80 -7.61 0.46
C GLY A 69 4.01 -8.76 -0.54
N ALA A 70 4.91 -8.60 -1.51
CA ALA A 70 5.32 -9.68 -2.43
C ALA A 70 6.39 -10.62 -1.85
N LEU A 71 6.98 -10.28 -0.71
CA LEU A 71 8.02 -11.07 -0.02
C LEU A 71 7.48 -11.91 1.14
N SER A 72 6.17 -11.82 1.44
CA SER A 72 5.52 -12.52 2.55
C SER A 72 4.85 -13.84 2.16
#